data_AF-A0A6G9ZDA3-F1
#
_entry.id   AF-A0A6G9ZDA3-F1
#
_cell.length_a   1.000
_cell.length_b   1.000
_cell.length_c   1.000
_cell.angle_alpha   90.00
_cell.angle_beta   90.00
_cell.angle_gamma   90.00
#
_symmetry.space_group_name_H-M   'P 1'
#
loop_
_entity.id
_entity.type
_entity.pdbx_description
1 polymer ?
#
loop_
_entity_poly.entity_id
_entity_poly.type
_entity_poly.pdbx_seq_one_letter_code
_entity_poly.pdbx_strand_id
1 'polypeptide(L)'
;MSDGDDRRRRAAEDDRRREREERNRGRKHNERGRHFHLGMARQRGETRESGWRHEQVIKTPLSDRRHDTARTNEKGGREFTEYKGGNRVGGPLTLWQLAKDRSLLERDPRAAGTWVLVQGAADKQAREQLAKLARDFPGRFQVVEVTREQARAARLVEKDLERNRNQLKLVNAERLRAQERARQRAVGVRDSENPNGPALAFMFRFRSSSSADSVNFTGRSPGLPDRRVRMRSASAPVSESPTAGS
;
A
#
# COMPACT_ATOMS: atom_id res chain seq x y z
N MET A 1 25.67 22.40 -34.02
CA MET A 1 25.13 22.37 -32.65
C MET A 1 26.24 22.85 -31.73
N SER A 2 25.94 23.74 -30.79
CA SER A 2 26.98 24.30 -29.89
C SER A 2 27.33 23.27 -28.82
N ASP A 3 28.60 23.19 -28.41
CA ASP A 3 29.07 22.38 -27.28
C ASP A 3 28.23 22.57 -26.00
N GLY A 4 27.59 23.74 -25.85
CA GLY A 4 26.68 24.02 -24.75
C GLY A 4 25.37 23.23 -24.79
N ASP A 5 24.86 22.92 -25.98
CA ASP A 5 23.61 22.14 -26.14
C ASP A 5 23.84 20.67 -25.80
N ASP A 6 24.99 20.12 -26.22
CA ASP A 6 25.35 18.74 -25.92
C ASP A 6 25.60 18.52 -24.42
N ARG A 7 26.23 19.48 -23.73
CA ARG A 7 26.40 19.44 -22.27
C ARG A 7 25.06 19.49 -21.54
N ARG A 8 24.14 20.37 -21.96
CA ARG A 8 22.79 20.46 -21.39
C ARG A 8 21.99 19.19 -21.60
N ARG A 9 22.08 18.59 -22.79
CA ARG A 9 21.41 17.33 -23.12
C ARG A 9 21.92 16.17 -22.25
N ARG A 10 23.25 16.03 -22.10
CA ARG A 10 23.85 14.98 -21.26
C ARG A 10 23.45 15.13 -19.79
N ALA A 11 23.47 16.34 -19.25
CA ALA A 11 23.03 16.60 -17.88
C ALA A 11 21.56 16.20 -17.66
N ALA A 12 20.66 16.58 -18.58
CA ALA A 12 19.25 16.21 -18.50
C ALA A 12 19.03 14.69 -18.62
N GLU A 13 19.81 13.99 -19.44
CA GLU A 13 19.75 12.52 -19.56
C GLU A 13 20.27 11.83 -18.28
N ASP A 14 21.33 12.36 -17.67
CA ASP A 14 21.87 11.88 -16.40
C ASP A 14 20.88 12.06 -15.24
N ASP A 15 20.20 13.20 -15.16
CA ASP A 15 19.18 13.47 -14.13
C ASP A 15 17.99 12.51 -14.29
N ARG A 16 17.48 12.33 -15.52
CA ARG A 16 16.42 11.34 -15.81
C ARG A 16 16.87 9.91 -15.51
N ARG A 17 18.16 9.59 -15.67
CA ARG A 17 18.70 8.27 -15.31
C ARG A 17 18.69 8.10 -13.78
N ARG A 18 19.18 9.08 -13.03
CA ARG A 18 19.19 9.06 -11.55
C ARG A 18 17.79 8.93 -10.97
N GLU A 19 16.83 9.71 -11.45
CA GLU A 19 15.44 9.65 -10.99
C GLU A 19 14.82 8.26 -11.25
N ARG A 20 15.05 7.69 -12.44
CA ARG A 20 14.59 6.31 -12.77
C ARG A 20 15.24 5.27 -11.85
N GLU A 21 16.52 5.39 -11.56
CA GLU A 21 17.22 4.49 -10.65
C GLU A 21 16.67 4.56 -9.22
N GLU A 22 16.43 5.77 -8.70
CA GLU A 22 15.85 5.97 -7.37
C GLU A 22 14.44 5.39 -7.27
N ARG A 23 13.59 5.68 -8.26
CA ARG A 23 12.24 5.09 -8.34
C ARG A 23 12.30 3.56 -8.40
N ASN A 24 13.23 3.01 -9.17
CA ASN A 24 13.42 1.56 -9.27
C ASN A 24 13.93 0.95 -7.96
N ARG A 25 14.83 1.64 -7.23
CA ARG A 25 15.29 1.20 -5.89
C ARG A 25 14.12 1.19 -4.90
N GLY A 26 13.30 2.25 -4.88
CA GLY A 26 12.11 2.32 -4.04
C GLY A 26 11.11 1.20 -4.34
N ARG A 27 10.82 0.96 -5.62
CA ARG A 27 9.94 -0.14 -6.05
C ARG A 27 10.47 -1.51 -5.61
N LYS A 28 11.76 -1.79 -5.84
CA LYS A 28 12.40 -3.06 -5.43
C LYS A 28 12.40 -3.24 -3.91
N HIS A 29 12.59 -2.16 -3.15
CA HIS A 29 12.53 -2.19 -1.69
C HIS A 29 11.11 -2.55 -1.21
N ASN A 30 10.09 -1.90 -1.76
CA ASN A 30 8.69 -2.16 -1.40
C ASN A 30 8.27 -3.58 -1.79
N GLU A 31 8.69 -4.07 -2.96
CA GLU A 31 8.45 -5.44 -3.41
C GLU A 31 9.08 -6.47 -2.48
N ARG A 32 10.33 -6.26 -2.05
CA ARG A 32 10.99 -7.14 -1.07
C ARG A 32 10.24 -7.19 0.26
N GLY A 33 9.73 -6.04 0.73
CA GLY A 33 8.91 -5.97 1.93
C GLY A 33 7.60 -6.74 1.78
N ARG A 34 6.90 -6.57 0.65
CA ARG A 34 5.67 -7.30 0.32
C ARG A 34 5.89 -8.81 0.30
N HIS A 35 6.93 -9.28 -0.39
CA HIS A 35 7.25 -10.72 -0.45
C HIS A 35 7.56 -11.30 0.91
N PHE A 36 8.28 -10.55 1.76
CA PHE A 36 8.55 -10.99 3.12
C PHE A 36 7.27 -11.12 3.95
N HIS A 37 6.43 -10.07 3.96
CA HIS A 37 5.16 -10.08 4.70
C HIS A 37 4.28 -11.25 4.26
N LEU A 38 3.92 -11.33 2.98
CA LEU A 38 3.00 -12.37 2.49
C LEU A 38 3.58 -13.78 2.67
N GLY A 39 4.89 -13.94 2.46
CA GLY A 39 5.57 -15.22 2.67
C GLY A 39 5.55 -15.67 4.13
N MET A 40 5.86 -14.76 5.06
CA MET A 40 5.84 -15.06 6.49
C MET A 40 4.42 -15.32 7.00
N ALA A 41 3.44 -14.51 6.59
CA ALA A 41 2.05 -14.71 6.93
C ALA A 41 1.57 -16.10 6.52
N ARG A 42 1.90 -16.53 5.29
CA ARG A 42 1.56 -17.88 4.81
C ARG A 42 2.25 -18.98 5.61
N GLN A 43 3.55 -18.86 5.89
CA GLN A 43 4.29 -19.84 6.68
C GLN A 43 3.71 -20.00 8.10
N ARG A 44 3.15 -18.91 8.65
CA ARG A 44 2.49 -18.90 9.96
C ARG A 44 1.02 -19.31 9.90
N GLY A 45 0.52 -19.70 8.74
CA GLY A 45 -0.88 -20.06 8.54
C GLY A 45 -1.84 -18.87 8.65
N GLU A 46 -1.36 -17.62 8.62
CA GLU A 46 -2.15 -16.39 8.67
C GLU A 46 -2.81 -16.12 7.31
N THR A 47 -3.75 -17.00 6.95
CA THR A 47 -4.41 -17.06 5.64
C THR A 47 -5.88 -16.64 5.73
N ARG A 48 -6.50 -16.35 4.58
CA ARG A 48 -7.91 -15.97 4.54
C ARG A 48 -8.82 -17.08 5.07
N GLU A 49 -8.46 -18.33 4.80
CA GLU A 49 -9.15 -19.54 5.24
C GLU A 49 -9.18 -19.63 6.77
N SER A 50 -8.09 -19.23 7.43
CA SER A 50 -7.99 -19.12 8.90
C SER A 50 -8.54 -17.81 9.48
N GLY A 51 -9.30 -17.04 8.69
CA GLY A 51 -9.97 -15.82 9.11
C GLY A 51 -9.10 -14.54 9.07
N TRP A 52 -7.84 -14.63 8.63
CA TRP A 52 -6.96 -13.47 8.54
C TRP A 52 -7.27 -12.60 7.33
N ARG A 53 -7.15 -11.30 7.53
CA ARG A 53 -7.32 -10.28 6.48
C ARG A 53 -6.09 -9.39 6.44
N HIS A 54 -5.63 -9.11 5.23
CA HIS A 54 -4.51 -8.19 5.02
C HIS A 54 -4.96 -6.72 5.10
N GLU A 55 -4.01 -5.85 5.44
CA GLU A 55 -4.13 -4.38 5.38
C GLU A 55 -5.36 -3.80 6.09
N GLN A 56 -5.68 -4.32 7.27
CA GLN A 56 -6.88 -3.91 8.01
C GLN A 56 -6.65 -2.61 8.77
N VAL A 57 -7.45 -1.58 8.48
CA VAL A 57 -7.40 -0.28 9.16
C VAL A 57 -8.33 -0.28 10.37
N ILE A 58 -7.85 0.25 11.50
CA ILE A 58 -8.63 0.52 12.70
C ILE A 58 -8.44 1.97 13.15
N LYS A 59 -9.51 2.59 13.64
CA LYS A 59 -9.45 3.92 14.25
C LYS A 59 -8.88 3.83 15.66
N THR A 60 -7.82 4.60 15.93
CA THR A 60 -7.26 4.79 17.27
C THR A 60 -7.39 6.27 17.66
N PRO A 61 -7.31 6.62 18.96
CA PRO A 61 -7.31 8.02 19.40
C PRO A 61 -6.17 8.83 18.80
N LEU A 62 -5.04 8.20 18.47
CA LEU A 62 -3.86 8.86 17.92
C LEU A 62 -3.94 9.10 16.41
N SER A 63 -4.57 8.18 15.68
CA SER A 63 -4.95 8.23 14.25
C SER A 63 -5.19 6.81 13.72
N ASP A 64 -5.66 6.69 12.49
CA ASP A 64 -5.82 5.40 11.82
C ASP A 64 -4.56 4.54 11.88
N ARG A 65 -4.74 3.26 12.22
CA ARG A 65 -3.70 2.25 12.26
C ARG A 65 -4.04 1.16 11.26
N ARG A 66 -3.22 1.02 10.22
CA ARG A 66 -3.28 -0.12 9.30
C ARG A 66 -2.40 -1.23 9.84
N HIS A 67 -2.97 -2.40 10.09
CA HIS A 67 -2.20 -3.59 10.43
C HIS A 67 -1.91 -4.42 9.18
N ASP A 68 -0.73 -5.04 9.12
CA ASP A 68 -0.31 -5.90 8.01
C ASP A 68 -1.27 -7.08 7.83
N THR A 69 -1.51 -7.85 8.89
CA THR A 69 -2.57 -8.85 8.98
C THR A 69 -3.36 -8.68 10.27
N ALA A 70 -4.66 -8.96 10.23
CA ALA A 70 -5.48 -9.03 11.43
C ALA A 70 -6.69 -9.95 11.24
N ARG A 71 -7.20 -10.46 12.36
CA ARG A 71 -8.48 -11.17 12.48
C ARG A 71 -9.19 -10.80 13.78
N THR A 72 -10.41 -11.28 13.93
CA THR A 72 -11.07 -11.35 15.24
C THR A 72 -10.68 -12.67 15.89
N ASN A 73 -10.18 -12.65 17.12
CA ASN A 73 -9.83 -13.85 17.87
C ASN A 73 -11.05 -14.49 18.54
N GLU A 74 -10.87 -15.67 19.12
CA GLU A 74 -11.90 -16.44 19.82
C GLU A 74 -12.52 -15.70 21.01
N LYS A 75 -11.77 -14.76 21.62
CA LYS A 75 -12.26 -13.91 22.71
C LYS A 75 -13.10 -12.74 22.20
N GLY A 76 -13.27 -12.60 20.89
CA GLY A 76 -13.98 -11.51 20.23
C GLY A 76 -13.17 -10.20 20.13
N GLY A 77 -11.89 -10.23 20.51
CA GLY A 77 -10.97 -9.11 20.37
C GLY A 77 -10.20 -9.13 19.06
N ARG A 78 -9.46 -8.06 18.79
CA ARG A 78 -8.61 -7.98 17.59
C ARG A 78 -7.27 -8.68 17.79
N GLU A 79 -6.94 -9.64 16.93
CA GLU A 79 -5.58 -10.19 16.82
C GLU A 79 -4.90 -9.62 15.58
N PHE A 80 -3.69 -9.09 15.72
CA PHE A 80 -2.93 -8.49 14.63
C PHE A 80 -1.48 -8.96 14.59
N THR A 81 -0.92 -9.02 13.38
CA THR A 81 0.52 -9.26 13.18
C THR A 81 1.10 -8.17 12.29
N GLU A 82 2.30 -7.69 12.65
CA GLU A 82 3.11 -6.72 11.91
C GLU A 82 4.40 -7.37 11.41
N TYR A 83 4.74 -7.19 10.14
CA TYR A 83 5.91 -7.80 9.52
C TYR A 83 6.93 -6.75 9.12
N LYS A 84 8.09 -6.75 9.76
CA LYS A 84 9.19 -5.84 9.40
C LYS A 84 10.37 -6.61 8.81
N GLY A 85 10.35 -6.76 7.48
CA GLY A 85 11.38 -7.47 6.70
C GLY A 85 12.62 -6.66 6.35
N GLY A 86 12.70 -5.41 6.79
CA GLY A 86 13.83 -4.52 6.57
C GLY A 86 15.00 -4.83 7.53
N ASN A 87 16.20 -4.36 7.18
CA ASN A 87 17.38 -4.48 8.04
C ASN A 87 17.44 -3.39 9.13
N ARG A 88 16.50 -2.44 9.11
CA ARG A 88 16.40 -1.32 10.04
C ARG A 88 14.93 -1.10 10.37
N VAL A 89 14.59 -1.28 11.63
CA VAL A 89 13.26 -1.10 12.20
C VAL A 89 13.41 -0.10 13.33
N GLY A 90 12.81 1.07 13.18
CA GLY A 90 13.18 2.19 14.02
C GLY A 90 12.70 3.55 13.50
N GLY A 91 13.15 4.60 14.17
CA GLY A 91 12.83 5.98 13.85
C GLY A 91 11.39 6.41 14.19
N PRO A 92 11.06 7.70 13.97
CA PRO A 92 9.84 8.33 14.48
C PRO A 92 8.54 7.62 14.03
N LEU A 93 8.49 7.15 12.78
CA LEU A 93 7.32 6.43 12.26
C LEU A 93 7.09 5.10 12.98
N THR A 94 8.15 4.32 13.23
CA THR A 94 8.04 3.04 13.95
C THR A 94 7.60 3.26 15.39
N LEU A 95 8.17 4.26 16.07
CA LEU A 95 7.78 4.61 17.43
C LEU A 95 6.32 5.07 17.50
N TRP A 96 5.86 5.84 16.52
CA TRP A 96 4.46 6.25 16.41
C TRP A 96 3.50 5.07 16.17
N GLN A 97 3.91 4.09 15.36
CA GLN A 97 3.14 2.85 15.18
C GLN A 97 3.04 2.07 16.49
N LEU A 98 4.15 1.94 17.25
CA LEU A 98 4.15 1.27 18.56
C LEU A 98 3.24 1.98 19.57
N ALA A 99 3.20 3.32 19.56
CA ALA A 99 2.28 4.10 20.40
C ALA A 99 0.80 3.83 20.05
N LYS A 100 0.47 3.64 18.77
CA LYS A 100 -0.89 3.24 18.34
C LYS A 100 -1.24 1.83 18.79
N ASP A 101 -0.30 0.90 18.65
CA ASP A 101 -0.49 -0.49 19.06
C ASP A 101 -0.69 -0.58 20.58
N ARG A 102 0.07 0.21 21.35
CA ARG A 102 -0.14 0.41 22.79
C ARG A 102 -1.56 0.86 23.10
N SER A 103 -2.00 1.98 22.50
CA SER A 103 -3.32 2.56 22.73
C SER A 103 -4.45 1.57 22.38
N LEU A 104 -4.25 0.75 21.34
CA LEU A 104 -5.18 -0.33 20.99
C LEU A 104 -5.26 -1.39 22.11
N LEU A 105 -4.12 -1.87 22.61
CA LEU A 105 -4.05 -2.90 23.65
C LEU A 105 -4.59 -2.42 25.02
N GLU A 106 -4.40 -1.14 25.34
CA GLU A 106 -4.95 -0.51 26.55
C GLU A 106 -6.48 -0.43 26.49
N ARG A 107 -7.05 -0.13 25.32
CA ARG A 107 -8.50 0.07 25.15
C ARG A 107 -9.29 -1.23 24.99
N ASP A 108 -8.74 -2.21 24.27
CA ASP A 108 -9.41 -3.50 24.06
C ASP A 108 -8.67 -4.58 24.85
N PRO A 109 -9.19 -5.05 26.00
CA PRO A 109 -8.52 -6.07 26.82
C PRO A 109 -8.42 -7.45 26.14
N ARG A 110 -9.19 -7.66 25.06
CA ARG A 110 -9.17 -8.90 24.27
C ARG A 110 -8.26 -8.79 23.06
N ALA A 111 -7.72 -7.60 22.76
CA ALA A 111 -6.79 -7.43 21.67
C ALA A 111 -5.43 -8.10 21.96
N ALA A 112 -4.83 -8.67 20.92
CA ALA A 112 -3.51 -9.26 20.94
C ALA A 112 -2.71 -8.85 19.69
N GLY A 113 -1.40 -8.71 19.84
CA GLY A 113 -0.50 -8.21 18.80
C GLY A 113 0.79 -9.00 18.72
N THR A 114 1.25 -9.27 17.50
CA THR A 114 2.56 -9.88 17.24
C THR A 114 3.38 -8.97 16.32
N TRP A 115 4.62 -8.68 16.69
CA TRP A 115 5.58 -8.07 15.78
C TRP A 115 6.61 -9.10 15.34
N VAL A 116 6.67 -9.37 14.04
CA VAL A 116 7.64 -10.29 13.42
C VAL A 116 8.76 -9.48 12.77
N LEU A 117 9.98 -9.66 13.27
CA LEU A 117 11.15 -8.85 12.93
C LEU A 117 12.29 -9.74 12.44
N VAL A 118 13.09 -9.26 11.49
CA VAL A 118 14.38 -9.92 11.22
C VAL A 118 15.32 -9.67 12.41
N GLN A 119 16.01 -10.71 12.87
CA GLN A 119 16.93 -10.63 14.00
C GLN A 119 17.94 -9.48 13.85
N GLY A 120 18.04 -8.66 14.88
CA GLY A 120 18.93 -7.50 14.92
C GLY A 120 18.50 -6.31 14.05
N ALA A 121 17.31 -6.33 13.44
CA ALA A 121 16.83 -5.21 12.64
C ALA A 121 16.33 -4.03 13.47
N ALA A 122 15.84 -4.27 14.70
CA ALA A 122 15.34 -3.21 15.58
C ALA A 122 16.49 -2.36 16.14
N ASP A 123 16.38 -1.03 15.98
CA ASP A 123 17.26 -0.08 16.65
C ASP A 123 17.02 -0.10 18.18
N LYS A 124 17.90 0.59 18.93
CA LYS A 124 17.85 0.60 20.40
C LYS A 124 16.49 1.08 20.92
N GLN A 125 15.97 2.18 20.38
CA GLN A 125 14.72 2.78 20.85
C GLN A 125 13.51 1.90 20.54
N ALA A 126 13.43 1.34 19.33
CA ALA A 126 12.37 0.41 18.95
C ALA A 126 12.41 -0.84 19.82
N ARG A 127 13.60 -1.40 20.09
CA ARG A 127 13.77 -2.56 20.97
C ARG A 127 13.29 -2.28 22.39
N GLU A 128 13.63 -1.13 22.95
CA GLU A 128 13.16 -0.71 24.28
C GLU A 128 11.63 -0.57 24.32
N GLN A 129 11.02 0.05 23.31
CA GLN A 129 9.55 0.20 23.25
C GLN A 129 8.83 -1.14 23.04
N LEU A 130 9.37 -2.02 22.21
CA LEU A 130 8.86 -3.37 21.99
C LEU A 130 8.94 -4.22 23.26
N ALA A 131 10.07 -4.18 23.97
CA ALA A 131 10.24 -4.86 25.25
C ALA A 131 9.28 -4.30 26.30
N LYS A 132 9.09 -2.98 26.34
CA LYS A 132 8.11 -2.33 27.21
C LYS A 132 6.69 -2.83 26.90
N LEU A 133 6.27 -2.89 25.64
CA LEU A 133 4.96 -3.43 25.26
C LEU A 133 4.79 -4.90 25.68
N ALA A 134 5.79 -5.75 25.42
CA ALA A 134 5.71 -7.16 25.80
C ALA A 134 5.58 -7.35 27.32
N ARG A 135 6.27 -6.51 28.10
CA ARG A 135 6.18 -6.50 29.57
C ARG A 135 4.83 -5.97 30.08
N ASP A 136 4.33 -4.90 29.47
CA ASP A 136 3.10 -4.23 29.91
C ASP A 136 1.84 -5.04 29.51
N PHE A 137 1.92 -5.88 28.47
CA PHE A 137 0.81 -6.71 27.97
C PHE A 137 1.20 -8.19 27.86
N PRO A 138 1.54 -8.86 28.98
CA PRO A 138 2.02 -10.24 28.98
C PRO A 138 0.96 -11.20 28.40
N GLY A 139 1.38 -12.09 27.51
CA GLY A 139 0.50 -13.03 26.81
C GLY A 139 -0.43 -12.41 25.77
N ARG A 140 -0.41 -11.07 25.61
CA ARG A 140 -1.21 -10.34 24.62
C ARG A 140 -0.35 -9.67 23.56
N PHE A 141 0.85 -9.23 23.90
CA PHE A 141 1.81 -8.72 22.94
C PHE A 141 3.08 -9.57 22.92
N GLN A 142 3.53 -9.94 21.73
CA GLN A 142 4.74 -10.72 21.56
C GLN A 142 5.60 -10.19 20.41
N VAL A 143 6.91 -10.37 20.56
CA VAL A 143 7.91 -10.05 19.54
C VAL A 143 8.53 -11.36 19.10
N VAL A 144 8.45 -11.64 17.81
CA VAL A 144 9.02 -12.85 17.19
C VAL A 144 10.16 -12.41 16.29
N GLU A 145 11.39 -12.79 16.65
CA GLU A 145 12.54 -12.60 15.79
C GLU A 145 12.71 -13.79 14.86
N VAL A 146 12.88 -13.52 13.57
CA VAL A 146 13.17 -14.52 12.55
C VAL A 146 14.58 -14.34 12.03
N THR A 147 15.23 -15.46 11.71
CA THR A 147 16.58 -15.42 11.15
C THR A 147 16.55 -14.80 9.75
N ARG A 148 17.72 -14.33 9.29
CA ARG A 148 17.85 -13.83 7.91
C ARG A 148 17.53 -14.90 6.87
N GLU A 149 17.77 -16.17 7.19
CA GLU A 149 17.47 -17.31 6.34
C GLU A 149 15.97 -17.57 6.25
N GLN A 150 15.25 -17.56 7.37
CA GLN A 150 13.79 -17.63 7.39
C GLN A 150 13.19 -16.47 6.59
N ALA A 151 13.69 -15.25 6.77
CA ALA A 151 13.26 -14.09 6.01
C ALA A 151 13.57 -14.19 4.50
N ARG A 152 14.62 -14.92 4.10
CA ARG A 152 14.90 -15.23 2.68
C ARG A 152 13.94 -16.29 2.16
N ALA A 153 13.73 -17.38 2.91
CA ALA A 153 12.82 -18.46 2.55
C ALA A 153 11.40 -17.94 2.34
N ALA A 154 10.88 -17.12 3.27
CA ALA A 154 9.58 -16.47 3.13
C ALA A 154 9.44 -15.67 1.82
N ARG A 155 10.47 -14.89 1.47
CA ARG A 155 10.48 -14.11 0.22
C ARG A 155 10.48 -15.00 -1.02
N LEU A 156 11.21 -16.11 -1.00
CA LEU A 156 11.25 -17.06 -2.12
C LEU A 156 9.89 -17.71 -2.33
N VAL A 157 9.26 -18.19 -1.24
CA VAL A 157 7.92 -18.78 -1.27
C VAL A 157 6.94 -17.85 -1.97
N GLU A 158 6.81 -16.60 -1.52
CA GLU A 158 5.83 -15.69 -2.15
C GLU A 158 6.22 -15.33 -3.59
N LYS A 159 7.51 -15.17 -3.90
CA LYS A 159 7.96 -14.87 -5.27
C LYS A 159 7.57 -15.98 -6.24
N ASP A 160 7.70 -17.23 -5.84
CA ASP A 160 7.35 -18.38 -6.68
C ASP A 160 5.83 -18.50 -6.84
N LEU A 161 5.06 -18.21 -5.79
CA LEU A 161 3.61 -18.15 -5.87
C LEU A 161 3.10 -17.02 -6.77
N GLU A 162 3.73 -15.84 -6.72
CA GLU A 162 3.40 -14.73 -7.60
C GLU A 162 3.69 -15.09 -9.08
N ARG A 163 4.83 -15.74 -9.35
CA ARG A 163 5.15 -16.26 -10.68
C ARG A 163 4.09 -17.25 -11.18
N ASN A 164 3.72 -18.23 -10.36
CA ASN A 164 2.74 -19.25 -10.73
C ASN A 164 1.34 -18.65 -10.93
N ARG A 165 0.91 -17.70 -10.09
CA ARG A 165 -0.34 -16.95 -10.27
C ARG A 165 -0.35 -16.17 -11.59
N ASN A 166 0.78 -15.57 -11.95
CA ASN A 166 0.90 -14.80 -13.19
C ASN A 166 0.88 -15.71 -14.42
N GLN A 167 1.47 -16.91 -14.36
CA GLN A 167 1.36 -17.91 -15.44
C GLN A 167 -0.10 -18.33 -15.68
N LEU A 168 -0.85 -18.64 -14.62
CA LEU A 168 -2.27 -18.99 -14.75
C LEU A 168 -3.10 -17.84 -15.35
N LYS A 169 -2.81 -16.59 -14.99
CA LYS A 169 -3.45 -15.41 -15.59
C LYS A 169 -3.14 -15.27 -17.09
N LEU A 170 -1.91 -15.55 -17.50
CA LEU A 170 -1.49 -15.48 -18.91
C LEU A 170 -2.19 -16.55 -19.76
N VAL A 171 -2.25 -17.79 -19.27
CA VAL A 171 -2.99 -18.89 -19.94
C VAL A 171 -4.47 -18.53 -20.10
N ASN A 172 -5.08 -17.92 -19.08
CA ASN A 172 -6.46 -17.45 -19.15
C ASN A 172 -6.64 -16.30 -20.15
N ALA A 173 -5.66 -15.38 -20.27
CA ALA A 173 -5.73 -14.28 -21.23
C ALA A 173 -5.65 -14.77 -22.68
N GLU A 174 -4.82 -15.77 -22.98
CA GLU A 174 -4.77 -16.39 -24.31
C GLU A 174 -6.06 -17.11 -24.67
N ARG A 175 -6.64 -17.86 -23.71
CA ARG A 175 -7.98 -18.47 -23.87
C ARG A 175 -9.06 -17.43 -24.13
N LEU A 176 -9.05 -16.31 -23.41
CA LEU A 176 -9.99 -15.21 -23.61
C LEU A 176 -9.87 -14.62 -25.02
N ARG A 177 -8.64 -14.34 -25.47
CA ARG A 177 -8.38 -13.84 -26.83
C ARG A 177 -8.75 -14.86 -27.91
N ALA A 178 -8.61 -16.16 -27.64
CA ALA A 178 -9.05 -17.21 -28.57
C ALA A 178 -10.58 -17.25 -28.67
N GLN A 179 -11.30 -17.15 -27.55
CA GLN A 179 -12.75 -17.04 -27.53
C GLN A 179 -13.25 -15.77 -28.22
N GLU A 180 -12.58 -14.64 -28.02
CA GLU A 180 -12.93 -13.37 -28.65
C GLU A 180 -12.73 -13.41 -30.16
N ARG A 181 -11.62 -14.01 -30.63
CA ARG A 181 -11.40 -14.29 -32.07
C ARG A 181 -12.44 -15.25 -32.65
N ALA A 182 -12.84 -16.28 -31.90
CA ALA A 182 -13.90 -17.20 -32.33
C ALA A 182 -15.26 -16.50 -32.44
N ARG A 183 -15.59 -15.61 -31.49
CA ARG A 183 -16.80 -14.76 -31.57
C ARG A 183 -16.76 -13.80 -32.76
N GLN A 184 -15.63 -13.13 -32.99
CA GLN A 184 -15.47 -12.24 -34.15
C GLN A 184 -15.62 -13.00 -35.47
N ARG A 185 -15.10 -14.22 -35.57
CA ARG A 185 -15.31 -15.10 -36.74
C ARG A 185 -16.77 -15.50 -36.89
N ALA A 186 -17.45 -15.88 -35.80
CA ALA A 186 -18.87 -16.24 -35.85
C ALA A 186 -19.77 -15.06 -36.26
N VAL A 187 -19.42 -13.83 -35.87
CA VAL A 187 -20.12 -12.61 -36.32
C VAL A 187 -19.82 -12.33 -37.80
N GLY A 188 -18.56 -12.37 -38.22
CA GLY A 188 -18.20 -12.18 -39.63
C GLY A 188 -18.78 -13.23 -40.58
N VAL A 189 -18.97 -14.48 -40.12
CA VAL A 189 -19.64 -15.53 -40.90
C VAL A 189 -21.14 -15.25 -41.05
N ARG A 190 -21.82 -14.76 -40.00
CA ARG A 190 -23.22 -14.33 -40.08
C ARG A 190 -23.44 -13.16 -41.04
N ASP A 191 -22.49 -12.24 -41.10
CA ASP A 191 -22.53 -11.11 -42.06
C ASP A 191 -22.30 -11.59 -43.50
N SER A 192 -21.56 -12.68 -43.72
CA SER A 192 -21.36 -13.29 -45.05
C SER A 192 -22.48 -14.23 -45.49
N GLU A 193 -23.30 -14.75 -44.57
CA GLU A 193 -24.42 -15.67 -44.86
C GLU A 193 -25.77 -14.95 -45.11
N ASN A 194 -25.83 -13.62 -44.94
CA ASN A 194 -27.03 -12.83 -45.29
C ASN A 194 -26.69 -11.65 -46.24
N PRO A 195 -26.47 -11.92 -47.54
CA PRO A 195 -26.22 -10.88 -48.55
C PRO A 195 -27.43 -9.96 -48.84
N ASN A 196 -28.57 -10.13 -48.16
CA ASN A 196 -29.78 -9.30 -48.33
C ASN A 196 -30.10 -8.40 -47.11
N GLY A 197 -29.16 -8.21 -46.17
CA GLY A 197 -29.24 -7.13 -45.18
C GLY A 197 -28.87 -5.77 -45.82
N PRO A 198 -29.55 -4.66 -45.50
CA PRO A 198 -29.47 -3.41 -46.27
C PRO A 198 -28.11 -2.73 -46.12
N ALA A 199 -27.18 -3.10 -47.00
CA ALA A 199 -26.02 -2.32 -47.34
C ALA A 199 -26.43 -1.23 -48.35
N LEU A 200 -27.10 -0.16 -47.89
CA LEU A 200 -27.27 1.06 -48.69
C LEU A 200 -27.79 2.21 -47.82
N ALA A 201 -26.86 2.92 -47.16
CA ALA A 201 -26.96 4.36 -46.92
C ALA A 201 -25.68 4.80 -46.22
N PHE A 202 -24.71 5.30 -46.98
CA PHE A 202 -23.96 6.52 -46.65
C PHE A 202 -22.93 6.78 -47.75
N MET A 203 -23.40 7.34 -48.87
CA MET A 203 -22.56 8.08 -49.79
C MET A 203 -23.22 9.45 -50.02
N PHE A 204 -22.40 10.49 -49.92
CA PHE A 204 -22.65 11.88 -50.31
C PHE A 204 -23.60 12.75 -49.46
N ARG A 205 -22.99 13.64 -48.64
CA ARG A 205 -23.24 15.07 -48.81
C ARG A 205 -22.01 15.90 -48.39
N PHE A 206 -21.31 16.40 -49.40
CA PHE A 206 -20.29 17.44 -49.31
C PHE A 206 -20.94 18.76 -49.73
N ARG A 207 -20.98 19.78 -48.86
CA ARG A 207 -20.83 21.22 -49.20
C ARG A 207 -21.00 22.16 -48.00
N SER A 208 -19.88 22.75 -47.60
CA SER A 208 -19.61 24.21 -47.47
C SER A 208 -20.62 25.17 -46.80
N SER A 209 -20.20 25.77 -45.67
CA SER A 209 -20.24 27.22 -45.34
C SER A 209 -19.73 27.39 -43.89
N SER A 210 -18.57 27.99 -43.62
CA SER A 210 -18.32 29.44 -43.50
C SER A 210 -19.21 30.16 -42.48
N SER A 211 -18.75 30.29 -41.24
CA SER A 211 -18.71 31.54 -40.44
C SER A 211 -17.99 31.22 -39.12
N ALA A 212 -16.87 31.86 -38.82
CA ALA A 212 -16.80 32.94 -37.84
C ALA A 212 -17.59 32.62 -36.56
N ASP A 213 -16.87 32.22 -35.51
CA ASP A 213 -17.03 32.86 -34.20
C ASP A 213 -15.82 32.59 -33.30
N SER A 214 -15.08 33.66 -33.09
CA SER A 214 -14.12 33.86 -32.03
C SER A 214 -14.84 33.85 -30.68
N VAL A 215 -14.46 32.94 -29.78
CA VAL A 215 -14.77 33.08 -28.36
C VAL A 215 -13.51 32.84 -27.55
N ASN A 216 -13.02 33.93 -26.98
CA ASN A 216 -12.01 33.98 -25.93
C ASN A 216 -12.47 33.13 -24.74
N PHE A 217 -11.72 32.09 -24.40
CA PHE A 217 -11.83 31.45 -23.08
C PHE A 217 -10.58 31.76 -22.26
N THR A 218 -10.61 32.94 -21.66
CA THR A 218 -9.71 33.34 -20.57
C THR A 218 -10.12 32.61 -19.28
N GLY A 219 -9.13 32.33 -18.46
CA GLY A 219 -9.22 31.33 -17.41
C GLY A 219 -10.03 31.71 -16.17
N ARG A 220 -10.25 30.70 -15.33
CA ARG A 220 -10.14 30.82 -13.87
C ARG A 220 -10.15 29.43 -13.24
N SER A 221 -9.00 29.04 -12.70
CA SER A 221 -8.90 27.94 -11.74
C SER A 221 -9.65 28.31 -10.45
N PRO A 222 -10.52 27.44 -9.89
CA PRO A 222 -11.06 27.65 -8.56
C PRO A 222 -9.97 27.40 -7.52
N GLY A 223 -9.73 28.42 -6.69
CA GLY A 223 -8.75 28.41 -5.61
C GLY A 223 -9.08 27.40 -4.51
N LEU A 224 -8.03 26.76 -4.02
CA LEU A 224 -8.05 25.97 -2.80
C LEU A 224 -8.13 26.90 -1.58
N PRO A 225 -8.96 26.61 -0.57
CA PRO A 225 -9.01 27.40 0.65
C PRO A 225 -7.76 27.18 1.52
N ASP A 226 -7.13 28.30 1.88
CA ASP A 226 -6.04 28.46 2.85
C ASP A 226 -6.50 28.01 4.24
N ARG A 227 -6.06 26.82 4.68
CA ARG A 227 -6.27 26.34 6.06
C ARG A 227 -5.13 26.82 6.96
N ARG A 228 -5.21 28.08 7.39
CA ARG A 228 -4.50 28.56 8.59
C ARG A 228 -5.16 27.98 9.83
N VAL A 229 -4.57 26.91 10.35
CA VAL A 229 -4.88 26.40 11.69
C VAL A 229 -4.25 27.36 12.72
N ARG A 230 -5.09 28.15 13.38
CA ARG A 230 -4.74 28.87 14.62
C ARG A 230 -4.43 27.84 15.70
N MET A 231 -3.18 27.81 16.17
CA MET A 231 -2.86 27.18 17.45
C MET A 231 -3.49 28.02 18.56
N ARG A 232 -4.50 27.46 19.25
CA ARG A 232 -4.92 27.95 20.57
C ARG A 232 -4.05 27.25 21.61
N SER A 233 -3.21 28.05 22.25
CA SER A 233 -2.54 27.75 23.51
C SER A 233 -3.58 27.40 24.58
N ALA A 234 -3.55 26.17 25.07
CA ALA A 234 -4.29 25.77 26.26
C ALA A 234 -3.40 26.03 27.48
N SER A 235 -3.84 26.97 28.32
CA SER A 235 -3.28 27.27 29.63
C SER A 235 -3.37 26.07 30.56
N ALA A 236 -2.31 25.84 31.33
CA ALA A 236 -2.25 24.83 32.39
C ALA A 236 -3.20 25.19 33.56
N PRO A 237 -3.88 24.20 34.16
CA PRO A 237 -4.53 24.39 35.45
C PRO A 237 -3.48 24.39 36.58
N VAL A 238 -3.62 25.39 37.45
CA VAL A 238 -2.89 25.60 38.70
C VAL A 238 -3.17 24.44 39.66
N SER A 239 -2.10 23.86 40.21
CA SER A 239 -2.15 22.88 41.29
C SER A 239 -2.36 23.59 42.63
N GLU A 240 -3.48 23.35 43.28
CA GLU A 240 -3.70 23.67 44.69
C GLU A 240 -3.04 22.60 45.57
N SER A 241 -2.22 23.04 46.51
CA SER A 241 -1.57 22.22 47.52
C SER A 241 -2.54 21.95 48.69
N PRO A 242 -2.59 20.72 49.24
CA PRO A 242 -3.31 20.49 50.49
C PRO A 242 -2.48 20.98 51.69
N THR A 243 -3.13 21.79 52.53
CA THR A 243 -2.68 22.17 53.86
C THR A 243 -2.64 20.95 54.78
N ALA A 244 -1.49 20.73 55.41
CA ALA A 244 -1.32 19.78 56.49
C ALA A 244 -1.99 20.33 57.76
N GLY A 245 -2.88 19.55 58.36
CA GLY A 245 -3.37 19.78 59.71
C GLY A 245 -2.69 18.81 60.68
N SER A 246 -1.91 19.37 61.61
CA SER A 246 -1.59 18.83 62.94
C SER A 246 -1.04 19.98 63.77
#